data_AF-A0A8T3RWR3-F1
#
_entry.id   AF-A0A8T3RWR3-F1
#
_cell.length_a   1.000
_cell.length_b   1.000
_cell.length_c   1.000
_cell.angle_alpha   90.00
_cell.angle_beta   90.00
_cell.angle_gamma   90.00
#
_symmetry.space_group_name_H-M   'P 1'
#
loop_
_entity.id
_entity.type
_entity.pdbx_description
1 polymer ?
#
loop_
_entity_poly.entity_id
_entity_poly.type
_entity_poly.pdbx_seq_one_letter_code
_entity_poly.pdbx_strand_id
1 'polypeptide(L)'
;MTPDPRPELVRFIRSDQFSFVERGVPSLNLKPGSKSADAAIDGGALLEAFLREHYHRPSDDLDLPFSEEGAERFVRAALFLGLNVANDDRRPEWNDNDFFGDRFARRPPSR
;
A
#
# COMPACT_ATOMS: atom_id res chain seq x y z
N MET A 1 2.57 10.28 4.92
CA MET A 1 2.95 8.91 4.53
C MET A 1 4.42 8.70 4.86
N THR A 2 4.83 7.49 5.22
CA THR A 2 6.23 7.17 5.52
C THR A 2 6.94 6.76 4.23
N PRO A 3 8.22 7.12 4.00
CA PRO A 3 9.01 6.60 2.89
C PRO A 3 9.00 5.05 2.85
N ASP A 4 9.11 4.46 1.66
CA ASP A 4 9.24 3.00 1.53
C ASP A 4 10.49 2.54 2.29
N PRO A 5 10.35 1.69 3.34
CA PRO A 5 11.49 1.25 4.12
C PRO A 5 12.42 0.29 3.37
N ARG A 6 11.98 -0.28 2.23
CA ARG A 6 12.74 -1.25 1.42
C ARG A 6 12.58 -1.02 -0.10
N PRO A 7 13.05 0.13 -0.63
CA PRO A 7 12.87 0.50 -2.03
C PRO A 7 13.56 -0.47 -3.01
N GLU A 8 14.63 -1.14 -2.59
CA GLU A 8 15.35 -2.15 -3.37
C GLU A 8 14.49 -3.36 -3.74
N LEU A 9 13.41 -3.61 -3.00
CA LEU A 9 12.49 -4.71 -3.28
C LEU A 9 11.44 -4.37 -4.33
N VAL A 10 11.37 -3.10 -4.75
CA VAL A 10 10.45 -2.55 -5.76
C VAL A 10 9.01 -3.07 -5.55
N ARG A 11 8.55 -3.08 -4.29
CA ARG A 11 7.30 -3.75 -3.91
C ARG A 11 6.06 -3.12 -4.52
N PHE A 12 6.14 -1.85 -4.91
CA PHE A 12 5.01 -1.12 -5.50
C PHE A 12 4.51 -1.75 -6.81
N ILE A 13 5.36 -2.40 -7.61
CA ILE A 13 4.94 -2.99 -8.89
C ILE A 13 4.51 -4.46 -8.77
N ARG A 14 4.46 -5.02 -7.56
CA ARG A 14 4.30 -6.46 -7.30
C ARG A 14 2.91 -6.87 -6.82
N SER A 15 1.88 -6.05 -7.08
CA SER A 15 0.50 -6.31 -6.66
C SER A 15 -0.48 -5.62 -7.62
N ASP A 16 -1.77 -5.90 -7.49
CA ASP A 16 -2.80 -5.69 -8.52
C ASP A 16 -2.99 -4.23 -8.93
N GLN A 17 -2.74 -3.28 -8.03
CA GLN A 17 -2.81 -1.85 -8.32
C GLN A 17 -1.93 -1.47 -9.52
N PHE A 18 -0.83 -2.20 -9.75
CA PHE A 18 0.09 -1.90 -10.84
C PHE A 18 -0.55 -2.10 -12.21
N SER A 19 -1.45 -3.06 -12.38
CA SER A 19 -2.18 -3.24 -13.65
C SER A 19 -3.05 -2.03 -14.02
N PHE A 20 -3.54 -1.27 -13.03
CA PHE A 20 -4.24 0.00 -13.25
C PHE A 20 -3.26 1.13 -13.61
N VAL A 21 -2.09 1.16 -12.94
CA VAL A 21 -0.99 2.08 -13.27
C VAL A 21 -0.57 1.92 -14.74
N GLU A 22 -0.41 0.69 -15.23
CA GLU A 22 -0.07 0.43 -16.63
C GLU A 22 -1.11 0.96 -17.64
N ARG A 23 -2.34 1.20 -17.18
CA ARG A 23 -3.43 1.82 -17.96
C ARG A 23 -3.58 3.32 -17.70
N GLY A 24 -2.61 3.94 -17.02
CA GLY A 24 -2.58 5.38 -16.75
C GLY A 24 -3.49 5.82 -15.60
N VAL A 25 -4.02 4.90 -14.79
CA VAL A 25 -4.91 5.22 -13.67
C VAL A 25 -4.07 5.43 -12.39
N PRO A 26 -4.13 6.61 -11.74
CA PRO A 26 -3.49 6.84 -10.45
C PRO A 26 -3.97 5.80 -9.43
N SER A 27 -3.03 5.09 -8.82
CA SER A 27 -3.34 3.94 -7.97
C SER A 27 -2.44 3.88 -6.74
N LEU A 28 -2.97 3.33 -5.64
CA LEU A 28 -2.25 3.18 -4.37
C LEU A 28 -2.12 1.69 -4.02
N ASN A 29 -1.01 1.34 -3.36
CA ASN A 29 -0.85 0.06 -2.67
C ASN A 29 -0.90 0.30 -1.17
N LEU A 30 -2.08 0.17 -0.57
CA LEU A 30 -2.27 0.42 0.85
C LEU A 30 -1.88 -0.84 1.65
N LYS A 31 -0.91 -0.70 2.57
CA LYS A 31 -0.44 -1.78 3.43
C LYS A 31 -0.44 -1.36 4.90
N PRO A 32 -0.59 -2.30 5.85
CA PRO A 32 -0.38 -2.03 7.26
C PRO A 32 1.03 -1.46 7.49
N GLY A 33 1.12 -0.47 8.39
CA GLY A 33 2.41 0.08 8.80
C GLY A 33 3.17 -0.85 9.74
N SER A 34 4.49 -0.70 9.81
CA SER A 34 5.36 -1.47 10.71
C SER A 34 5.72 -0.73 12.01
N LYS A 35 5.31 0.54 12.16
CA LYS A 35 5.56 1.31 13.38
C LYS A 35 4.39 1.15 14.35
N SER A 36 4.67 0.57 15.51
CA SER A 36 3.69 0.47 16.60
C SER A 36 3.41 1.84 17.22
N ALA A 37 2.19 2.00 17.77
CA ALA A 37 1.86 3.13 18.64
C ALA A 37 2.42 2.96 20.06
N ASP A 38 2.63 1.70 20.48
CA ASP A 38 3.37 1.37 21.69
C ASP A 38 4.87 1.30 21.37
N ALA A 39 5.66 2.16 22.00
CA ALA A 39 7.10 2.25 21.82
C ALA A 39 7.86 1.00 22.33
N ALA A 40 7.24 0.16 23.17
CA ALA A 40 7.82 -1.10 23.62
C ALA A 40 7.72 -2.22 22.57
N ILE A 41 6.87 -2.04 21.54
CA ILE A 41 6.65 -3.03 20.48
C ILE A 41 7.43 -2.64 19.23
N ASP A 42 8.44 -3.45 18.88
CA ASP A 42 9.13 -3.34 17.59
C ASP A 42 8.31 -4.02 16.48
N GLY A 43 7.36 -3.27 15.90
CA GLY A 43 6.55 -3.76 14.80
C GLY A 43 7.34 -4.05 13.52
N GLY A 44 8.54 -3.46 13.35
CA GLY A 44 9.44 -3.76 12.24
C GLY A 44 10.01 -5.17 12.38
N ALA A 45 10.54 -5.49 13.55
CA ALA A 45 11.05 -6.83 13.85
C ALA A 45 9.97 -7.91 13.73
N LEU A 46 8.75 -7.63 14.21
CA LEU A 46 7.60 -8.54 14.07
C LEU A 46 7.23 -8.78 12.62
N LEU A 47 7.16 -7.72 11.80
CA LEU A 47 6.89 -7.84 10.37
C LEU A 47 7.98 -8.67 9.67
N GLU A 48 9.26 -8.46 9.98
CA GLU A 48 10.35 -9.25 9.39
C GLU A 48 10.32 -10.72 9.83
N ALA A 49 9.96 -11.01 11.08
CA ALA A 49 9.76 -12.38 11.54
C ALA A 49 8.62 -13.06 10.77
N PHE A 50 7.47 -12.39 10.64
CA PHE A 50 6.34 -12.89 9.85
C PHE A 50 6.73 -13.16 8.40
N LEU A 51 7.38 -12.20 7.73
CA LEU A 51 7.79 -12.32 6.33
C LEU A 51 8.79 -13.47 6.10
N ARG A 52 9.62 -13.80 7.09
CA ARG A 52 10.60 -14.88 7.02
C ARG A 52 9.99 -16.25 7.31
N GLU A 53 9.08 -16.33 8.27
CA GLU A 53 8.68 -17.59 8.90
C GLU A 53 7.27 -18.06 8.55
N HIS A 54 6.38 -17.15 8.16
CA HIS A 54 4.95 -17.42 7.98
C HIS A 54 4.41 -17.02 6.61
N TYR A 55 4.84 -15.87 6.06
CA TYR A 55 4.33 -15.37 4.78
C TYR A 55 4.42 -16.42 3.65
N HIS A 56 3.31 -16.63 2.94
CA HIS A 56 3.15 -17.66 1.89
C HIS A 56 3.34 -19.11 2.38
N ARG A 57 3.03 -19.40 3.64
CA ARG A 57 3.10 -20.75 4.21
C ARG A 57 1.75 -21.13 4.85
N PRO A 58 1.50 -22.43 5.08
CA PRO A 58 0.26 -22.87 5.75
C PRO A 58 0.07 -22.28 7.16
N SER A 59 1.15 -21.86 7.82
CA SER A 59 1.13 -21.21 9.13
C SER A 59 0.74 -19.73 9.11
N ASP A 60 0.42 -19.17 7.93
CA ASP A 60 -0.16 -17.84 7.78
C ASP A 60 -1.68 -17.93 7.99
N ASP A 61 -2.09 -18.13 9.23
CA ASP A 61 -3.48 -18.33 9.65
C ASP A 61 -3.85 -17.45 10.85
N LEU A 62 -5.07 -17.64 11.37
CA LEU A 62 -5.62 -16.83 12.46
C LEU A 62 -5.07 -17.19 13.85
N ASP A 63 -4.27 -18.25 13.99
CA ASP A 63 -3.61 -18.58 15.26
C ASP A 63 -2.40 -17.66 15.50
N LEU A 64 -1.94 -16.93 14.48
CA LEU A 64 -0.91 -15.91 14.63
C LEU A 64 -1.44 -14.67 15.35
N PRO A 65 -0.66 -14.11 16.31
CA PRO A 65 -1.06 -12.89 16.98
C PRO A 65 -1.02 -11.69 16.01
N PHE A 66 -2.06 -10.89 16.04
CA PHE A 66 -2.10 -9.59 15.37
C PHE A 66 -2.67 -8.52 16.30
N SER A 67 -2.43 -7.25 15.98
CA SER A 67 -2.99 -6.13 16.75
C SER A 67 -4.41 -5.83 16.26
N GLU A 68 -5.42 -6.07 17.11
CA GLU A 68 -6.80 -5.69 16.82
C GLU A 68 -6.95 -4.17 16.61
N GLU A 69 -6.33 -3.37 17.48
CA GLU A 69 -6.32 -1.91 17.35
C GLU A 69 -5.63 -1.45 16.05
N GLY A 70 -4.51 -2.08 15.69
CA GLY A 70 -3.81 -1.83 14.43
C GLY A 70 -4.66 -2.16 13.22
N ALA A 71 -5.36 -3.30 13.25
CA ALA A 71 -6.29 -3.72 12.21
C ALA A 71 -7.47 -2.75 12.08
N GLU A 72 -8.10 -2.34 13.20
CA GLU A 72 -9.19 -1.37 13.21
C GLU A 72 -8.75 -0.04 12.57
N ARG A 73 -7.60 0.50 12.98
CA ARG A 73 -7.06 1.76 12.45
C ARG A 73 -6.78 1.66 10.94
N PHE A 74 -6.22 0.53 10.50
CA PHE A 74 -5.95 0.28 9.08
C PHE A 74 -7.25 0.25 8.26
N VAL A 75 -8.25 -0.53 8.71
CA VAL A 75 -9.55 -0.64 8.03
C VAL A 75 -10.27 0.71 8.00
N ARG A 76 -10.26 1.45 9.11
CA ARG A 76 -10.86 2.79 9.19
C ARG A 76 -10.18 3.77 8.23
N ALA A 77 -8.84 3.73 8.12
CA ALA A 77 -8.10 4.55 7.16
C ALA A 77 -8.45 4.19 5.70
N ALA A 78 -8.55 2.89 5.37
CA ALA A 78 -8.96 2.43 4.05
C ALA A 78 -10.39 2.87 3.70
N LEU A 79 -11.32 2.75 4.65
CA LEU A 79 -12.70 3.21 4.51
C LEU A 79 -12.75 4.72 4.24
N PHE A 80 -12.06 5.52 5.05
CA PHE A 80 -12.04 6.96 4.83
C PHE A 80 -11.38 7.36 3.52
N LEU A 81 -10.29 6.69 3.13
CA LEU A 81 -9.69 6.92 1.81
C LEU A 81 -10.70 6.68 0.69
N GLY A 82 -11.39 5.53 0.72
CA GLY A 82 -12.41 5.19 -0.28
C GLY A 82 -13.56 6.19 -0.31
N LEU A 83 -14.08 6.58 0.86
CA LEU A 83 -15.16 7.57 0.96
C LEU A 83 -14.74 8.96 0.48
N ASN A 84 -13.54 9.41 0.82
CA ASN A 84 -13.05 10.71 0.35
C ASN A 84 -12.89 10.70 -1.18
N VAL A 85 -12.25 9.68 -1.75
CA VAL A 85 -12.07 9.58 -3.21
C VAL A 85 -13.40 9.43 -3.95
N ALA A 86 -14.35 8.68 -3.40
CA ALA A 86 -15.65 8.46 -4.03
C ALA A 86 -16.55 9.70 -4.03
N ASN A 87 -16.40 10.58 -3.03
CA ASN A 87 -17.23 11.78 -2.86
C ASN A 87 -16.51 13.08 -3.22
N ASP A 88 -15.26 13.04 -3.68
CA ASP A 88 -14.56 14.23 -4.19
C ASP A 88 -15.06 14.55 -5.61
N ASP A 89 -15.39 15.82 -5.85
CA ASP A 89 -15.77 16.31 -7.17
C ASP A 89 -14.62 16.15 -8.18
N ARG A 90 -13.37 16.15 -7.71
CA ARG A 90 -12.18 15.93 -8.51
C ARG A 90 -11.77 14.46 -8.52
N ARG A 91 -11.44 13.97 -9.70
CA ARG A 91 -10.84 12.63 -9.87
C ARG A 91 -9.41 12.63 -9.28
N PRO A 92 -8.91 11.48 -8.80
CA PRO A 92 -7.49 11.34 -8.49
C PRO A 92 -6.63 11.64 -9.72
N GLU A 93 -5.54 12.36 -9.50
CA GLU A 93 -4.58 12.77 -10.53
C GLU A 93 -3.17 12.28 -10.16
N TRP A 94 -2.31 12.19 -11.16
CA TRP A 94 -0.89 11.95 -10.95
C TRP A 94 -0.23 13.21 -10.36
N ASN A 95 0.76 13.04 -9.50
CA ASN A 95 1.56 14.16 -9.04
C ASN A 95 2.46 14.68 -10.20
N ASP A 96 2.79 15.96 -10.16
CA ASP A 96 3.78 16.52 -11.08
C ASP A 96 5.13 15.80 -10.94
N ASN A 97 5.75 15.47 -12.08
CA ASN A 97 7.01 14.71 -12.16
C ASN A 97 6.95 13.29 -11.56
N ASP A 98 5.77 12.67 -11.53
CA ASP A 98 5.62 11.27 -11.16
C ASP A 98 6.12 10.35 -12.29
N PHE A 99 7.05 9.44 -11.96
CA PHE A 99 7.63 8.51 -12.92
C PHE A 99 6.58 7.64 -13.64
N PHE A 100 5.57 7.15 -12.92
CA PHE A 100 4.53 6.30 -13.49
C PHE A 100 3.52 7.12 -14.30
N GLY A 101 3.14 8.30 -13.81
CA GLY A 101 2.32 9.26 -14.55
C GLY A 101 2.95 9.62 -15.90
N ASP A 102 4.23 9.97 -15.90
CA ASP A 102 4.98 10.28 -17.12
C ASP A 102 5.07 9.10 -18.08
N ARG A 103 5.20 7.89 -17.54
CA ARG A 103 5.40 6.67 -18.34
C ARG A 103 4.10 6.10 -18.91
N PHE A 104 2.98 6.21 -18.21
CA PHE A 104 1.74 5.48 -18.52
C PHE A 104 0.51 6.37 -18.76
N ALA A 105 0.46 7.58 -18.21
CA ALA A 105 -0.70 8.47 -18.36
C ALA A 105 -0.63 9.34 -19.62
N ARG A 106 0.57 9.56 -20.18
CA ARG A 106 0.73 10.30 -21.43
C ARG A 106 0.16 9.48 -22.59
N ARG A 107 -1.00 9.90 -23.11
CA ARG A 107 -1.59 9.33 -24.34
C ARG A 107 -0.56 9.40 -25.47
N PRO A 108 -0.38 8.34 -26.28
CA PRO A 108 0.33 8.49 -27.54
C PRO A 108 -0.41 9.55 -28.39
N PRO A 109 0.30 10.36 -29.19
CA PRO A 109 -0.34 11.31 -30.09
C PRO A 109 -1.40 10.57 -30.93
N SER A 110 -2.59 11.17 -31.02
CA SER A 110 -3.66 10.65 -31.87
C SER A 110 -3.12 10.40 -33.27
N ARG A 111 -3.28 9.17 -33.77
CA ARG A 111 -3.07 8.85 -35.19
C ARG A 111 -4.15 9.49 -36.04
#